data_AF-A0A7U2R9K9-F1
#
_entry.id   AF-A0A7U2R9K9-F1
#
_cell.length_a   1.000
_cell.length_b   1.000
_cell.length_c   1.000
_cell.angle_alpha   90.00
_cell.angle_beta   90.00
_cell.angle_gamma   90.00
#
_symmetry.space_group_name_H-M   'P 1'
#
loop_
_entity.id
_entity.type
_entity.pdbx_description
1 polymer ?
#
loop_
_entity_poly.entity_id
_entity_poly.type
_entity_poly.pdbx_seq_one_letter_code
_entity_poly.pdbx_strand_id
1 'polypeptide(L)'
;MKLTGQELYSKLVDDYKIIGESGVINFSLKDLTISIETKDTVGNLLQEWLKAWMMKEKVEFEENTNSQIFPDFYLDKQNQKLGLLEVKSFDWDRGPGFDLANFDSYCNSLTVNSYRLDSDYLIFAYQMKGSVITIKNVYLKKIWELACPSGTYPLKVQEKKSIIYNIRPSTWYSERNKFKPFASKEDFLSALNNTRYQYPQTRHTNGHWLQNVLKNYKEHTGVSLKVV
;
A
#
# COMPACT_ATOMS: atom_id res chain seq x y z
N MET A 1 9.24 -20.99 -6.60
CA MET A 1 10.41 -20.16 -6.22
C MET A 1 9.94 -19.14 -5.21
N LYS A 2 10.45 -19.21 -3.98
CA LYS A 2 10.18 -18.22 -2.93
C LYS A 2 10.96 -16.93 -3.21
N LEU A 3 10.28 -15.79 -3.16
CA LEU A 3 10.88 -14.45 -3.33
C LEU A 3 10.42 -13.52 -2.22
N THR A 4 11.30 -12.61 -1.79
CA THR A 4 10.94 -11.43 -1.01
C THR A 4 10.27 -10.36 -1.89
N GLY A 5 9.65 -9.35 -1.27
CA GLY A 5 9.09 -8.21 -2.02
C GLY A 5 10.15 -7.49 -2.88
N GLN A 6 11.38 -7.37 -2.38
CA GLN A 6 12.49 -6.75 -3.11
C GLN A 6 12.93 -7.59 -4.31
N GLU A 7 13.05 -8.91 -4.16
CA GLU A 7 13.41 -9.80 -5.26
C GLU A 7 12.29 -9.89 -6.31
N LEU A 8 11.02 -9.89 -5.88
CA LEU A 8 9.87 -9.81 -6.78
C LEU A 8 9.90 -8.52 -7.59
N TYR A 9 10.16 -7.38 -6.93
CA TYR A 9 10.30 -6.09 -7.60
C TYR A 9 11.44 -6.11 -8.62
N SER A 10 12.64 -6.57 -8.24
CA SER A 10 13.78 -6.63 -9.17
C SER A 10 13.50 -7.55 -10.35
N LYS A 11 12.87 -8.70 -10.12
CA LYS A 11 12.46 -9.60 -11.21
C LYS A 11 11.44 -8.93 -12.16
N LEU A 12 10.51 -8.14 -11.63
CA LEU A 12 9.49 -7.46 -12.42
C LEU A 12 10.05 -6.27 -13.20
N VAL A 13 10.95 -5.50 -12.59
CA VAL A 13 11.44 -4.22 -13.13
C VAL A 13 12.75 -4.38 -13.89
N ASP A 14 13.71 -5.11 -13.33
CA ASP A 14 15.06 -5.22 -13.89
C ASP A 14 15.13 -6.34 -14.93
N ASP A 15 14.57 -7.52 -14.62
CA ASP A 15 14.61 -8.68 -15.52
C ASP A 15 13.48 -8.63 -16.57
N TYR A 16 12.24 -8.45 -16.11
CA TYR A 16 11.05 -8.46 -16.98
C TYR A 16 10.80 -7.12 -17.68
N LYS A 17 11.42 -6.02 -17.19
CA LYS A 17 11.43 -4.69 -17.82
C LYS A 17 10.04 -4.15 -18.14
N ILE A 18 9.11 -4.26 -17.19
CA ILE A 18 7.71 -3.82 -17.37
C ILE A 18 7.54 -2.31 -17.58
N ILE A 19 8.50 -1.49 -17.15
CA ILE A 19 8.39 -0.03 -17.24
C ILE A 19 8.52 0.42 -18.70
N GLY A 20 7.53 1.17 -19.17
CA GLY A 20 7.40 1.59 -20.57
C GLY A 20 6.49 0.70 -21.41
N GLU A 21 6.22 -0.53 -20.95
CA GLU A 21 5.33 -1.45 -21.64
C GLU A 21 3.87 -1.01 -21.56
N SER A 22 3.09 -1.46 -22.53
CA SER A 22 1.69 -1.07 -22.69
C SER A 22 0.75 -2.27 -22.85
N GLY A 23 -0.48 -2.10 -22.35
CA GLY A 23 -1.58 -3.05 -22.53
C GLY A 23 -2.87 -2.31 -22.90
N VAL A 24 -3.88 -3.08 -23.31
CA VAL A 24 -5.21 -2.58 -23.64
C VAL A 24 -6.25 -3.43 -22.93
N ILE A 25 -7.30 -2.79 -22.42
CA ILE A 25 -8.45 -3.50 -21.85
C ILE A 25 -9.51 -3.61 -22.93
N ASN A 26 -9.83 -4.84 -23.33
CA ASN A 26 -10.94 -5.13 -24.23
C ASN A 26 -11.98 -5.97 -23.49
N PHE A 27 -13.26 -5.62 -23.66
CA PHE A 27 -14.38 -6.44 -23.24
C PHE A 27 -15.07 -6.98 -24.48
N SER A 28 -15.14 -8.30 -24.59
CA SER A 28 -15.79 -9.00 -25.71
C SER A 28 -17.01 -9.76 -25.23
N LEU A 29 -18.15 -9.53 -25.87
CA LEU A 29 -19.38 -10.27 -25.64
C LEU A 29 -20.05 -10.58 -26.98
N LYS A 30 -20.20 -11.88 -27.28
CA LYS A 30 -20.60 -12.38 -28.61
C LYS A 30 -19.66 -11.83 -29.70
N ASP A 31 -20.22 -11.16 -30.69
CA ASP A 31 -19.56 -10.59 -31.88
C ASP A 31 -19.12 -9.13 -31.68
N LEU A 32 -19.36 -8.54 -30.51
CA LEU A 32 -18.94 -7.18 -30.19
C LEU A 32 -17.76 -7.16 -29.21
N THR A 33 -16.71 -6.43 -29.59
CA THR A 33 -15.59 -6.07 -28.72
C THR A 33 -15.52 -4.56 -28.58
N ILE A 34 -15.46 -4.08 -27.33
CA ILE A 34 -15.21 -2.68 -27.01
C ILE A 34 -13.88 -2.54 -26.29
N SER A 35 -13.20 -1.43 -26.50
CA SER A 35 -12.06 -1.04 -25.68
C SER A 35 -12.53 -0.18 -24.51
N ILE A 36 -12.03 -0.46 -23.32
CA ILE A 36 -12.41 0.24 -22.10
C ILE A 36 -11.51 1.45 -21.90
N GLU A 37 -12.12 2.64 -21.78
CA GLU A 37 -11.41 3.91 -21.56
C GLU A 37 -11.56 4.46 -20.13
N THR A 38 -12.30 3.75 -19.28
CA THR A 38 -12.51 4.13 -17.88
C THR A 38 -11.34 3.67 -17.00
N LYS A 39 -10.92 4.53 -16.08
CA LYS A 39 -9.76 4.29 -15.20
C LYS A 39 -10.09 3.44 -13.95
N ASP A 40 -11.37 3.31 -13.61
CA ASP A 40 -11.82 2.73 -12.34
C ASP A 40 -11.46 1.25 -12.18
N THR A 41 -11.27 0.52 -13.29
CA THR A 41 -10.95 -0.92 -13.29
C THR A 41 -9.46 -1.22 -13.37
N VAL A 42 -8.62 -0.22 -13.69
CA VAL A 42 -7.18 -0.44 -13.98
C VAL A 42 -6.45 -1.01 -12.76
N GLY A 43 -6.79 -0.56 -11.55
CA GLY A 43 -6.13 -1.05 -10.34
C GLY A 43 -6.35 -2.54 -10.09
N ASN A 44 -7.61 -2.98 -10.13
CA ASN A 44 -7.94 -4.39 -9.97
C ASN A 44 -7.32 -5.23 -11.09
N LEU A 45 -7.32 -4.71 -12.32
CA LEU A 45 -6.70 -5.40 -13.45
C LEU A 45 -5.19 -5.61 -13.24
N LEU A 46 -4.46 -4.58 -12.79
CA LEU A 46 -3.01 -4.70 -12.58
C LEU A 46 -2.67 -5.68 -11.44
N GLN A 47 -3.51 -5.76 -10.41
CA GLN A 47 -3.38 -6.75 -9.34
C GLN A 47 -3.60 -8.19 -9.86
N GLU A 48 -4.67 -8.42 -10.61
CA GLU A 48 -4.93 -9.74 -11.24
C GLU A 48 -3.85 -10.10 -12.27
N TRP A 49 -3.36 -9.12 -13.03
CA TRP A 49 -2.26 -9.32 -13.96
C TRP A 49 -0.97 -9.72 -13.23
N LEU A 50 -0.63 -9.06 -12.11
CA LEU A 50 0.54 -9.41 -11.31
C LEU A 50 0.45 -10.84 -10.80
N LYS A 51 -0.72 -11.25 -10.31
CA LYS A 51 -0.98 -12.64 -9.89
C LYS A 51 -0.72 -13.63 -11.02
N ALA A 52 -1.29 -13.38 -12.20
CA ALA A 52 -1.07 -14.24 -13.37
C ALA A 52 0.40 -14.29 -13.79
N TRP A 53 1.11 -13.15 -13.72
CA TRP A 53 2.55 -13.08 -13.98
C TRP A 53 3.36 -13.87 -12.94
N MET A 54 3.07 -13.73 -11.64
CA MET A 54 3.72 -14.50 -10.58
C MET A 54 3.53 -16.01 -10.78
N MET A 55 2.34 -16.45 -11.18
CA MET A 55 2.08 -17.86 -11.50
C MET A 55 2.90 -18.34 -12.70
N LYS A 56 2.96 -17.54 -13.77
CA LYS A 56 3.76 -17.84 -14.97
C LYS A 56 5.24 -17.97 -14.64
N GLU A 57 5.75 -17.08 -13.79
CA GLU A 57 7.13 -17.05 -13.31
C GLU A 57 7.40 -18.08 -12.18
N LYS A 58 6.40 -18.89 -11.81
CA LYS A 58 6.47 -19.91 -10.76
C LYS A 58 6.94 -19.34 -9.41
N VAL A 59 6.55 -18.11 -9.10
CA VAL A 59 6.74 -17.49 -7.79
C VAL A 59 5.79 -18.16 -6.80
N GLU A 60 6.30 -18.50 -5.62
CA GLU A 60 5.48 -19.01 -4.53
C GLU A 60 4.80 -17.85 -3.81
N PHE A 61 3.47 -17.88 -3.76
CA PHE A 61 2.66 -16.93 -3.01
C PHE A 61 1.32 -17.58 -2.62
N GLU A 62 0.62 -16.94 -1.69
CA GLU A 62 -0.79 -17.17 -1.39
C GLU A 62 -1.56 -15.85 -1.53
N GLU A 63 -2.75 -15.93 -2.11
CA GLU A 63 -3.68 -14.81 -2.16
C GLU A 63 -4.49 -14.75 -0.87
N ASN A 64 -4.78 -13.54 -0.41
CA ASN A 64 -5.69 -13.37 0.71
C ASN A 64 -7.12 -13.73 0.29
N THR A 65 -7.71 -14.72 0.97
CA THR A 65 -9.06 -15.22 0.67
C THR A 65 -10.14 -14.17 0.92
N ASN A 66 -9.83 -13.11 1.67
CA ASN A 66 -10.68 -11.94 1.81
C ASN A 66 -10.01 -10.72 1.18
N SER A 67 -10.39 -10.37 -0.05
CA SER A 67 -9.88 -9.21 -0.79
C SER A 67 -10.20 -7.85 -0.14
N GLN A 68 -11.04 -7.81 0.89
CA GLN A 68 -11.29 -6.59 1.68
C GLN A 68 -10.28 -6.43 2.82
N ILE A 69 -9.40 -7.42 3.05
CA ILE A 69 -8.45 -7.46 4.16
C ILE A 69 -7.02 -7.45 3.61
N PHE A 70 -6.20 -6.61 4.23
CA PHE A 70 -4.76 -6.53 4.00
C PHE A 70 -4.00 -7.81 4.46
N PRO A 71 -2.93 -8.24 3.77
CA PRO A 71 -2.44 -7.75 2.46
C PRO A 71 -3.16 -8.43 1.28
N ASP A 72 -2.86 -8.01 0.05
CA ASP A 72 -3.30 -8.72 -1.17
C ASP A 72 -2.64 -10.10 -1.34
N PHE A 73 -1.31 -10.19 -1.13
CA PHE A 73 -0.54 -11.42 -1.27
C PHE A 73 0.38 -11.70 -0.08
N TYR A 74 0.54 -12.99 0.23
CA TYR A 74 1.56 -13.52 1.13
C TYR A 74 2.65 -14.19 0.30
N LEU A 75 3.85 -13.61 0.26
CA LEU A 75 5.01 -14.19 -0.45
C LEU A 75 5.70 -15.30 0.36
N ASP A 76 5.32 -15.48 1.63
CA ASP A 76 5.76 -16.59 2.47
C ASP A 76 4.58 -17.50 2.86
N LYS A 77 4.45 -18.62 2.15
CA LYS A 77 3.40 -19.62 2.39
C LYS A 77 3.50 -20.31 3.75
N GLN A 78 4.71 -20.34 4.33
CA GLN A 78 4.94 -21.02 5.61
C GLN A 78 4.65 -20.08 6.79
N ASN A 79 4.77 -18.77 6.58
CA ASN A 79 4.56 -17.77 7.61
C ASN A 79 3.89 -16.52 7.04
N GLN A 80 2.57 -16.47 7.12
CA GLN A 80 1.74 -15.34 6.69
C GLN A 80 1.93 -14.05 7.50
N LYS A 81 2.91 -13.99 8.43
CA LYS A 81 3.36 -12.75 9.07
C LYS A 81 4.55 -12.10 8.35
N LEU A 82 5.14 -12.80 7.39
CA LEU A 82 6.27 -12.36 6.58
C LEU A 82 5.85 -12.24 5.11
N GLY A 83 6.61 -11.46 4.34
CA GLY A 83 6.37 -11.32 2.89
C GLY A 83 4.99 -10.75 2.56
N LEU A 84 4.45 -9.88 3.41
CA LEU A 84 3.17 -9.21 3.18
C LEU A 84 3.32 -8.22 2.02
N LEU A 85 2.59 -8.43 0.92
CA LEU A 85 2.65 -7.61 -0.28
C LEU A 85 1.28 -7.01 -0.58
N GLU A 86 1.20 -5.69 -0.53
CA GLU A 86 0.02 -4.91 -0.94
C GLU A 86 0.27 -4.32 -2.33
N VAL A 87 -0.69 -4.45 -3.23
CA VAL A 87 -0.63 -3.87 -4.56
C VAL A 87 -1.45 -2.58 -4.58
N LYS A 88 -0.83 -1.52 -5.11
CA LYS A 88 -1.53 -0.27 -5.41
C LYS A 88 -1.27 0.15 -6.83
N SER A 89 -2.14 1.00 -7.34
CA SER A 89 -1.89 1.69 -8.59
C SER A 89 -2.46 3.10 -8.58
N PHE A 90 -1.92 3.95 -9.44
CA PHE A 90 -2.47 5.28 -9.64
C PHE A 90 -2.17 5.79 -11.05
N ASP A 91 -3.02 6.73 -11.49
CA ASP A 91 -2.84 7.46 -12.73
C ASP A 91 -1.72 8.50 -12.56
N TRP A 92 -0.63 8.32 -13.30
CA TRP A 92 0.56 9.16 -13.32
C TRP A 92 0.22 10.65 -13.47
N ASP A 93 -0.77 10.97 -14.30
CA ASP A 93 -1.14 12.36 -14.60
C ASP A 93 -1.95 13.01 -13.47
N ARG A 94 -2.56 12.20 -12.59
CA ARG A 94 -3.39 12.66 -11.45
C ARG A 94 -2.70 12.51 -10.10
N GLY A 95 -1.66 11.69 -10.02
CA GLY A 95 -0.97 11.36 -8.78
C GLY A 95 -1.69 10.32 -7.93
N PRO A 96 -1.14 9.98 -6.75
CA PRO A 96 -1.61 8.85 -5.94
C PRO A 96 -2.96 9.16 -5.29
N GLY A 97 -4.01 8.60 -5.91
CA GLY A 97 -5.40 8.72 -5.48
C GLY A 97 -5.88 7.60 -4.53
N PHE A 98 -5.09 6.54 -4.34
CA PHE A 98 -5.45 5.40 -3.50
C PHE A 98 -5.36 5.71 -2.00
N ASP A 99 -6.01 4.86 -1.20
CA ASP A 99 -5.90 4.85 0.26
C ASP A 99 -4.81 3.86 0.70
N LEU A 100 -4.04 4.22 1.73
CA LEU A 100 -3.02 3.32 2.29
C LEU A 100 -3.66 2.25 3.18
N ALA A 101 -4.62 2.69 4.01
CA ALA A 101 -5.49 1.84 4.82
C ALA A 101 -6.63 2.68 5.41
N ASN A 102 -7.71 2.05 5.85
CA ASN A 102 -8.66 2.68 6.76
C ASN A 102 -7.99 2.99 8.11
N PHE A 103 -8.15 4.20 8.63
CA PHE A 103 -7.40 4.69 9.79
C PHE A 103 -7.67 3.88 11.05
N ASP A 104 -8.94 3.70 11.42
CA ASP A 104 -9.31 2.99 12.64
C ASP A 104 -8.97 1.50 12.54
N SER A 105 -9.31 0.87 11.42
CA SER A 105 -9.00 -0.54 11.17
C SER A 105 -7.49 -0.78 11.21
N TYR A 106 -6.69 0.10 10.63
CA TYR A 106 -5.23 -0.02 10.65
C TYR A 106 -4.70 0.11 12.07
N CYS A 107 -5.08 1.17 12.79
CA CYS A 107 -4.64 1.40 14.17
C CYS A 107 -5.02 0.25 15.10
N ASN A 108 -6.23 -0.30 14.97
CA ASN A 108 -6.69 -1.45 15.75
C ASN A 108 -5.92 -2.71 15.35
N SER A 109 -5.64 -2.92 14.06
CA SER A 109 -4.87 -4.07 13.62
C SER A 109 -3.44 -4.06 14.17
N LEU A 110 -2.82 -2.89 14.35
CA LEU A 110 -1.46 -2.79 14.86
C LEU A 110 -1.31 -3.22 16.32
N THR A 111 -2.39 -3.23 17.13
CA THR A 111 -2.29 -3.68 18.53
C THR A 111 -2.12 -5.20 18.65
N VAL A 112 -2.49 -5.95 17.61
CA VAL A 112 -2.45 -7.42 17.57
C VAL A 112 -1.54 -7.97 16.46
N ASN A 113 -1.39 -7.24 15.35
CA ASN A 113 -0.67 -7.61 14.13
C ASN A 113 0.30 -6.50 13.70
N SER A 114 1.08 -5.97 14.62
CA SER A 114 2.03 -4.87 14.35
C SER A 114 3.11 -5.18 13.31
N TYR A 115 3.41 -6.47 13.04
CA TYR A 115 4.31 -6.90 11.96
C TYR A 115 3.86 -6.39 10.58
N ARG A 116 2.59 -6.00 10.42
CA ARG A 116 2.05 -5.31 9.22
C ARG A 116 2.73 -3.96 8.93
N LEU A 117 3.49 -3.40 9.87
CA LEU A 117 4.32 -2.24 9.57
C LEU A 117 5.37 -2.58 8.51
N ASP A 118 5.91 -3.80 8.51
CA ASP A 118 7.00 -4.22 7.61
C ASP A 118 6.52 -4.65 6.22
N SER A 119 5.25 -4.48 5.91
CA SER A 119 4.72 -4.87 4.61
C SER A 119 5.27 -4.04 3.46
N ASP A 120 5.39 -4.69 2.31
CA ASP A 120 5.79 -4.11 1.05
C ASP A 120 4.57 -3.63 0.27
N TYR A 121 4.64 -2.41 -0.25
CA TYR A 121 3.67 -1.84 -1.18
C TYR A 121 4.31 -1.83 -2.57
N LEU A 122 3.81 -2.67 -3.47
CA LEU A 122 4.18 -2.66 -4.87
C LEU A 122 3.20 -1.79 -5.65
N ILE A 123 3.69 -0.69 -6.20
CA ILE A 123 2.86 0.39 -6.71
C ILE A 123 3.10 0.60 -8.20
N PHE A 124 2.07 0.38 -9.01
CA PHE A 124 2.08 0.65 -10.44
C PHE A 124 1.60 2.08 -10.72
N ALA A 125 2.49 2.92 -11.23
CA ALA A 125 2.09 4.21 -11.77
C ALA A 125 1.82 4.05 -13.26
N TYR A 126 0.56 4.13 -13.67
CA TYR A 126 0.15 3.95 -15.06
C TYR A 126 -0.27 5.27 -15.69
N GLN A 127 -0.16 5.39 -17.01
CA GLN A 127 -0.80 6.46 -17.78
C GLN A 127 -1.79 5.82 -18.74
N MET A 128 -2.98 6.37 -18.83
CA MET A 128 -4.01 5.89 -19.75
C MET A 128 -4.35 6.95 -20.78
N LYS A 129 -4.21 6.61 -22.07
CA LYS A 129 -4.56 7.46 -23.22
C LYS A 129 -5.51 6.67 -24.13
N GLY A 130 -6.76 7.11 -24.23
CA GLY A 130 -7.83 6.27 -24.77
C GLY A 130 -7.92 4.98 -23.95
N SER A 131 -7.84 3.83 -24.62
CA SER A 131 -7.85 2.51 -23.99
C SER A 131 -6.46 1.92 -23.71
N VAL A 132 -5.38 2.61 -24.10
CA VAL A 132 -4.01 2.13 -23.91
C VAL A 132 -3.52 2.53 -22.53
N ILE A 133 -3.06 1.54 -21.76
CA ILE A 133 -2.47 1.70 -20.43
C ILE A 133 -0.97 1.44 -20.54
N THR A 134 -0.16 2.44 -20.24
CA THR A 134 1.30 2.34 -20.22
C THR A 134 1.80 2.39 -18.78
N ILE A 135 2.69 1.47 -18.40
CA ILE A 135 3.34 1.50 -17.08
C ILE A 135 4.43 2.56 -17.10
N LYS A 136 4.20 3.69 -16.40
CA LYS A 136 5.16 4.80 -16.33
C LYS A 136 6.26 4.55 -15.31
N ASN A 137 5.92 3.90 -14.21
CA ASN A 137 6.89 3.49 -13.20
C ASN A 137 6.32 2.39 -12.30
N VAL A 138 7.19 1.69 -11.61
CA VAL A 138 6.85 0.76 -10.52
C VAL A 138 7.66 1.15 -9.30
N TYR A 139 7.04 1.15 -8.13
CA TYR A 139 7.72 1.44 -6.87
C TYR A 139 7.54 0.28 -5.90
N LEU A 140 8.58 -0.01 -5.12
CA LEU A 140 8.47 -0.82 -3.90
C LEU A 140 8.73 0.09 -2.69
N LYS A 141 7.76 0.17 -1.78
CA LYS A 141 7.80 1.09 -0.64
C LYS A 141 7.21 0.48 0.62
N LYS A 142 7.61 1.02 1.76
CA LYS A 142 6.95 0.79 3.05
C LYS A 142 5.91 1.88 3.30
N ILE A 143 4.94 1.60 4.18
CA ILE A 143 3.84 2.54 4.45
C ILE A 143 4.33 3.92 4.92
N TRP A 144 5.40 3.97 5.73
CA TRP A 144 5.98 5.23 6.22
C TRP A 144 6.66 6.04 5.12
N GLU A 145 7.19 5.39 4.08
CA GLU A 145 7.76 6.07 2.90
C GLU A 145 6.68 6.63 1.96
N LEU A 146 5.42 6.26 2.17
CA LEU A 146 4.27 6.74 1.40
C LEU A 146 3.48 7.79 2.17
N ALA A 147 3.24 7.55 3.46
CA ALA A 147 2.55 8.45 4.36
C ALA A 147 3.38 9.70 4.64
N CYS A 148 2.72 10.81 4.99
CA CYS A 148 3.40 12.05 5.34
C CYS A 148 2.60 12.84 6.39
N PRO A 149 3.19 13.88 6.98
CA PRO A 149 2.46 14.85 7.79
C PRO A 149 1.45 15.68 6.98
N SER A 150 0.56 16.36 7.68
CA SER A 150 -0.34 17.36 7.09
C SER A 150 -0.49 18.57 7.98
N GLY A 151 -1.19 19.61 7.48
CA GLY A 151 -1.49 20.80 8.29
C GLY A 151 -2.55 20.56 9.36
N THR A 152 -3.53 19.69 9.09
CA THR A 152 -4.67 19.45 9.99
C THR A 152 -4.34 18.45 11.10
N TYR A 153 -3.69 17.36 10.72
CA TYR A 153 -3.30 16.27 11.63
C TYR A 153 -1.82 15.90 11.43
N PRO A 154 -1.13 15.39 12.47
CA PRO A 154 0.24 14.90 12.38
C PRO A 154 0.44 13.85 11.27
N LEU A 155 -0.61 13.11 10.91
CA LEU A 155 -0.67 12.22 9.77
C LEU A 155 -1.64 12.76 8.72
N LYS A 156 -1.27 12.70 7.44
CA LYS A 156 -2.17 13.00 6.33
C LYS A 156 -3.28 11.94 6.24
N VAL A 157 -4.51 12.40 6.41
CA VAL A 157 -5.70 11.56 6.40
C VAL A 157 -6.79 12.13 5.49
N GLN A 158 -7.74 11.28 5.13
CA GLN A 158 -9.01 11.69 4.53
C GLN A 158 -10.05 11.85 5.64
N GLU A 159 -10.44 13.10 5.91
CA GLU A 159 -11.49 13.45 6.84
C GLU A 159 -12.75 13.90 6.10
N LYS A 160 -13.93 13.44 6.54
CA LYS A 160 -15.23 13.98 6.09
C LYS A 160 -16.15 14.14 7.30
N LYS A 161 -16.76 15.32 7.45
CA LYS A 161 -17.66 15.63 8.58
C LYS A 161 -17.03 15.30 9.95
N SER A 162 -15.74 15.64 10.11
CA SER A 162 -14.95 15.38 11.33
C SER A 162 -14.76 13.89 11.68
N ILE A 163 -14.93 13.01 10.70
CA ILE A 163 -14.64 11.57 10.81
C ILE A 163 -13.43 11.27 9.94
N ILE A 164 -12.40 10.67 10.53
CA ILE A 164 -11.24 10.18 9.80
C ILE A 164 -11.58 8.83 9.18
N TYR A 165 -11.50 8.73 7.85
CA TYR A 165 -11.75 7.49 7.11
C TYR A 165 -10.44 6.74 6.83
N ASN A 166 -9.53 7.37 6.08
CA ASN A 166 -8.38 6.68 5.50
C ASN A 166 -7.07 7.42 5.76
N ILE A 167 -5.99 6.66 5.84
CA ILE A 167 -4.62 7.17 5.76
C ILE A 167 -4.31 7.44 4.28
N ARG A 168 -3.80 8.63 3.97
CA ARG A 168 -3.59 9.08 2.59
C ARG A 168 -2.11 9.17 2.25
N PRO A 169 -1.70 8.76 1.04
CA PRO A 169 -0.31 8.88 0.63
C PRO A 169 0.06 10.35 0.33
N SER A 170 1.34 10.63 0.45
CA SER A 170 2.01 11.76 -0.16
C SER A 170 2.21 11.51 -1.67
N THR A 171 2.66 12.52 -2.40
CA THR A 171 3.22 12.32 -3.74
C THR A 171 4.72 12.04 -3.59
N TRP A 172 5.10 10.90 -3.01
CA TRP A 172 6.46 10.62 -2.50
C TRP A 172 7.59 10.84 -3.51
N TYR A 173 7.31 10.65 -4.79
CA TYR A 173 8.25 10.85 -5.90
C TYR A 173 8.44 12.32 -6.31
N SER A 174 7.74 13.26 -5.68
CA SER A 174 7.83 14.70 -5.99
C SER A 174 8.71 15.45 -4.99
N GLU A 175 9.77 16.07 -5.51
CA GLU A 175 10.63 16.97 -4.73
C GLU A 175 9.95 18.29 -4.35
N ARG A 176 8.83 18.63 -4.99
CA ARG A 176 8.12 19.91 -4.75
C ARG A 176 7.18 19.88 -3.55
N ASN A 177 6.91 18.70 -2.98
CA ASN A 177 5.98 18.60 -1.86
C ASN A 177 6.52 19.32 -0.62
N LYS A 178 5.65 20.13 0.00
CA LYS A 178 5.89 20.75 1.31
C LYS A 178 6.04 19.71 2.41
N PHE A 179 5.12 18.74 2.46
CA PHE A 179 5.17 17.63 3.41
C PHE A 179 5.84 16.43 2.75
N LYS A 180 7.00 16.04 3.30
CA LYS A 180 7.77 14.88 2.83
C LYS A 180 7.27 13.60 3.50
N PRO A 181 7.52 12.43 2.88
CA PRO A 181 7.29 11.16 3.56
C PRO A 181 8.05 11.04 4.88
N PHE A 182 7.60 10.17 5.76
CA PHE A 182 8.31 9.88 7.00
C PHE A 182 9.64 9.19 6.71
N ALA A 183 10.68 9.54 7.46
CA ALA A 183 12.02 8.96 7.29
C ALA A 183 12.12 7.56 7.91
N SER A 184 11.29 7.27 8.90
CA SER A 184 11.32 6.01 9.64
C SER A 184 9.92 5.51 10.02
N LYS A 185 9.87 4.24 10.38
CA LYS A 185 8.68 3.60 10.97
C LYS A 185 8.30 4.29 12.29
N GLU A 186 9.28 4.69 13.06
CA GLU A 186 9.12 5.39 14.34
C GLU A 186 8.45 6.75 14.17
N ASP A 187 8.89 7.55 13.19
CA ASP A 187 8.27 8.84 12.90
C ASP A 187 6.81 8.67 12.46
N PHE A 188 6.54 7.66 11.63
CA PHE A 188 5.19 7.31 11.22
C PHE A 188 4.32 6.88 12.41
N LEU A 189 4.83 6.05 13.31
CA LEU A 189 4.13 5.63 14.53
C LEU A 189 3.88 6.80 15.48
N SER A 190 4.83 7.73 15.62
CA SER A 190 4.67 8.95 16.40
C SER A 190 3.53 9.81 15.81
N ALA A 191 3.53 10.03 14.50
CA ALA A 191 2.47 10.76 13.81
C ALA A 191 1.10 10.07 13.91
N LEU A 192 1.05 8.74 13.80
CA LEU A 192 -0.17 7.95 13.92
C LEU A 192 -0.74 8.07 15.35
N ASN A 193 0.10 7.92 16.38
CA ASN A 193 -0.28 8.07 17.78
C ASN A 193 -0.77 9.49 18.10
N ASN A 194 -0.05 10.51 17.63
CA ASN A 194 -0.42 11.91 17.87
C ASN A 194 -1.72 12.28 17.14
N THR A 195 -1.96 11.71 15.97
CA THR A 195 -3.25 11.84 15.26
C THR A 195 -4.38 11.24 16.09
N ARG A 196 -4.19 10.08 16.71
CA ARG A 196 -5.17 9.48 17.63
C ARG A 196 -5.43 10.33 18.87
N TYR A 197 -4.41 10.99 19.43
CA TYR A 197 -4.60 11.94 20.53
C TYR A 197 -5.39 13.19 20.12
N GLN A 198 -5.21 13.68 18.89
CA GLN A 198 -5.96 14.82 18.37
C GLN A 198 -7.38 14.45 17.95
N TYR A 199 -7.61 13.22 17.49
CA TYR A 199 -8.90 12.77 16.98
C TYR A 199 -9.89 12.45 18.12
N PRO A 200 -11.02 13.19 18.25
CA PRO A 200 -11.92 13.05 19.39
C PRO A 200 -12.41 11.62 19.67
N GLN A 201 -12.61 10.81 18.62
CA GLN A 201 -13.12 9.44 18.76
C GLN A 201 -12.11 8.47 19.39
N THR A 202 -10.81 8.74 19.27
CA THR A 202 -9.76 7.83 19.75
C THR A 202 -8.99 8.41 20.95
N ARG A 203 -9.08 9.72 21.20
CA ARG A 203 -8.35 10.41 22.27
C ARG A 203 -8.51 9.76 23.64
N HIS A 204 -9.73 9.38 24.02
CA HIS A 204 -10.00 8.82 25.36
C HIS A 204 -9.47 7.39 25.54
N THR A 205 -9.26 6.64 24.47
CA THR A 205 -8.78 5.25 24.50
C THR A 205 -7.30 5.13 24.10
N ASN A 206 -6.62 6.25 23.82
CA ASN A 206 -5.27 6.23 23.23
C ASN A 206 -4.13 5.98 24.23
N GLY A 207 -4.36 6.08 25.55
CA GLY A 207 -3.31 6.13 26.57
C GLY A 207 -2.24 5.02 26.49
N HIS A 208 -2.63 3.80 26.14
CA HIS A 208 -1.71 2.65 26.03
C HIS A 208 -1.54 2.14 24.60
N TRP A 209 -2.10 2.82 23.60
CA TRP A 209 -2.12 2.32 22.22
C TRP A 209 -0.71 2.09 21.68
N LEU A 210 0.15 3.12 21.74
CA LEU A 210 1.53 3.02 21.23
C LEU A 210 2.34 1.96 21.98
N GLN A 211 2.22 1.89 23.31
CA GLN A 211 2.91 0.88 24.11
C GLN A 211 2.51 -0.54 23.70
N ASN A 212 1.22 -0.78 23.45
CA ASN A 212 0.72 -2.07 23.01
C ASN A 212 1.25 -2.44 21.61
N VAL A 213 1.28 -1.48 20.68
CA VAL A 213 1.85 -1.68 19.33
C VAL A 213 3.33 -2.03 19.42
N LEU A 214 4.13 -1.29 20.20
CA LEU A 214 5.57 -1.52 20.34
C LEU A 214 5.87 -2.88 21.00
N LYS A 215 5.10 -3.24 22.03
CA LYS A 215 5.21 -4.55 22.69
C LYS A 215 4.89 -5.68 21.71
N ASN A 216 3.74 -5.60 21.04
CA ASN A 216 3.32 -6.59 20.06
C ASN A 216 4.35 -6.71 18.91
N TYR A 217 4.97 -5.60 18.50
CA TYR A 217 5.98 -5.59 17.44
C TYR A 217 7.24 -6.32 17.85
N LYS A 218 7.74 -6.04 19.05
CA LYS A 218 8.90 -6.74 19.61
C LYS A 218 8.62 -8.23 19.79
N GLU A 219 7.44 -8.61 20.26
CA GLU A 219 7.04 -10.01 20.43
C GLU A 219 7.04 -10.77 19.10
N HIS A 220 6.63 -10.11 18.01
CA HIS A 220 6.54 -10.74 16.68
C HIS A 220 7.84 -10.75 15.89
N THR A 221 8.63 -9.69 15.99
CA THR A 221 9.80 -9.48 15.13
C THR A 221 11.14 -9.65 15.86
N GLY A 222 11.13 -9.64 17.20
CA GLY A 222 12.33 -9.54 18.03
C GLY A 222 12.95 -8.14 18.07
N VAL A 223 12.48 -7.20 17.25
CA VAL A 223 13.05 -5.85 17.12
C VAL A 223 12.33 -4.87 18.05
N SER A 224 13.10 -4.09 18.80
CA SER A 224 12.56 -3.01 19.64
C SER A 224 12.60 -1.69 18.90
N LEU A 225 11.44 -1.06 18.70
CA LEU A 225 11.32 0.29 18.14
C LEU A 225 11.33 1.33 19.26
N LYS A 226 11.97 2.48 19.02
CA LYS A 226 12.01 3.60 19.97
C LYS A 226 11.35 4.83 19.35
N VAL A 227 10.08 5.01 19.68
CA VAL A 227 9.29 6.16 19.23
C VAL A 227 9.48 7.30 20.23
N VAL A 228 9.92 8.46 19.75
CA VAL A 228 10.11 9.69 20.51
C VAL A 228 8.91 10.62 20.32
#